data_AF-A0A9P7C0W5-F1
#
_entry.id   AF-A0A9P7C0W5-F1
#
_cell.length_a   1.000
_cell.length_b   1.000
_cell.length_c   1.000
_cell.angle_alpha   90.00
_cell.angle_beta   90.00
_cell.angle_gamma   90.00
#
_symmetry.space_group_name_H-M   'P 1'
#
loop_
_entity.id
_entity.type
_entity.pdbx_description
1 polymer ?
#
loop_
_entity_poly.entity_id
_entity_poly.type
_entity_poly.pdbx_seq_one_letter_code
_entity_poly.pdbx_strand_id
1 'polypeptide(L)'
;MPTERLIEMGNVAWLDVHGGNGLFLDMAKEQQGRLYEVVDDRSYMLRWGSFVTDKGPSITLRILDMDAKVEPVDMGTLGFLPSHVAKFQRCLQNRDQCAVNRPVAGDAQGHDH
;
A
#
# COMPACT_ATOMS: atom_id res chain seq x y z
N MET A 1 14.82 -27.48 -6.09
CA MET A 1 15.62 -26.24 -6.04
C MET A 1 14.96 -25.04 -6.77
N PRO A 2 13.78 -24.54 -6.34
CA PRO A 2 13.30 -23.22 -6.76
C PRO A 2 13.58 -22.09 -5.74
N THR A 3 13.84 -22.43 -4.47
CA THR A 3 13.94 -21.46 -3.36
C THR A 3 15.21 -20.61 -3.37
N GLU A 4 16.36 -21.19 -3.74
CA GLU A 4 17.66 -20.49 -3.70
C GLU A 4 17.72 -19.35 -4.73
N ARG A 5 17.28 -19.59 -5.98
CA ARG A 5 17.14 -18.54 -6.98
C ARG A 5 16.17 -17.43 -6.56
N LEU A 6 15.07 -17.78 -5.91
CA LEU A 6 14.12 -16.77 -5.40
C LEU A 6 14.76 -15.88 -4.34
N ILE A 7 15.63 -16.44 -3.49
CA ILE A 7 16.39 -15.68 -2.50
C ILE A 7 17.41 -14.77 -3.19
N GLU A 8 18.14 -15.26 -4.20
CA GLU A 8 19.07 -14.44 -4.99
C GLU A 8 18.35 -13.26 -5.66
N MET A 9 17.22 -13.51 -6.32
CA MET A 9 16.40 -12.47 -6.94
C MET A 9 15.88 -11.47 -5.90
N GLY A 10 15.47 -11.95 -4.72
CA GLY A 10 15.03 -11.09 -3.62
C GLY A 10 16.16 -10.19 -3.11
N ASN A 11 17.39 -10.69 -3.01
CA ASN A 11 18.55 -9.90 -2.61
C ASN A 11 18.83 -8.75 -3.59
N VAL A 12 18.74 -9.02 -4.89
CA VAL A 12 18.91 -7.99 -5.92
C VAL A 12 17.78 -6.97 -5.84
N ALA A 13 16.52 -7.41 -5.78
CA ALA A 13 15.38 -6.52 -5.70
C ALA A 13 15.39 -5.63 -4.45
N TRP A 14 15.93 -6.11 -3.33
CA TRP A 14 16.05 -5.34 -2.09
C TRP A 14 16.97 -4.11 -2.22
N LEU A 15 17.95 -4.14 -3.14
CA LEU A 15 18.88 -3.01 -3.33
C LEU A 15 18.16 -1.75 -3.82
N ASP A 16 17.05 -1.91 -4.53
CA ASP A 16 16.22 -0.82 -5.06
C ASP A 16 15.05 -0.47 -4.12
N VAL A 17 14.96 -1.11 -2.95
CA VAL A 17 13.92 -0.84 -1.95
C VAL A 17 14.24 0.41 -1.14
N HIS A 18 13.28 1.33 -1.13
CA HIS A 18 13.32 2.60 -0.43
C HIS A 18 12.56 2.55 0.90
N GLY A 19 13.15 3.17 1.93
CA GLY A 19 12.56 3.23 3.28
C GLY A 19 12.50 1.87 3.97
N GLY A 20 13.36 0.93 3.56
CA GLY A 20 13.56 -0.36 4.18
C GLY A 20 14.07 -0.24 5.61
N ASN A 21 13.66 -1.15 6.50
CA ASN A 21 14.17 -1.28 7.86
C ASN A 21 15.50 -2.09 7.94
N GLY A 22 16.19 -2.30 6.82
CA GLY A 22 17.47 -3.00 6.75
C GLY A 22 18.25 -2.66 5.48
N LEU A 23 19.58 -2.78 5.55
CA LEU A 23 20.48 -2.50 4.42
C LEU A 23 20.56 -3.64 3.40
N PHE A 24 20.32 -4.88 3.85
CA PHE A 24 20.29 -6.08 3.02
C PHE A 24 19.03 -6.88 3.33
N LEU A 25 18.65 -7.77 2.42
CA LEU A 25 17.56 -8.71 2.66
C LEU A 25 17.99 -9.68 3.77
N ASP A 26 17.27 -9.64 4.88
CA ASP A 26 17.47 -10.49 6.04
C ASP A 26 16.22 -11.38 6.21
N MET A 27 16.36 -12.63 5.80
CA MET A 27 15.27 -13.61 5.84
C MET A 27 14.96 -14.13 7.26
N ALA A 28 15.74 -13.72 8.27
CA ALA A 28 15.46 -14.00 9.68
C ALA A 28 14.70 -12.87 10.37
N LYS A 29 14.39 -11.77 9.65
CA LYS A 29 13.64 -10.63 10.18
C LYS A 29 12.51 -10.23 9.24
N GLU A 30 11.46 -9.70 9.83
CA GLU A 30 10.42 -9.03 9.04
C GLU A 30 10.96 -7.72 8.49
N GLN A 31 10.83 -7.55 7.17
CA GLN A 31 11.26 -6.34 6.50
C GLN A 31 10.14 -5.75 5.66
N GLN A 32 10.08 -4.43 5.64
CA GLN A 32 9.07 -3.69 4.89
C GLN A 32 9.74 -2.57 4.11
N GLY A 33 9.19 -2.24 2.95
CA GLY A 33 9.74 -1.18 2.11
C GLY A 33 8.89 -0.88 0.89
N ARG A 34 9.41 -0.04 0.01
CA ARG A 34 8.76 0.36 -1.24
C ARG A 34 9.74 0.27 -2.38
N LEU A 35 9.30 -0.26 -3.51
CA LEU A 35 10.03 -0.26 -4.76
C LEU A 35 9.19 0.52 -5.78
N TYR A 36 9.84 1.26 -6.66
CA TYR A 36 9.17 2.07 -7.68
C TYR A 36 9.63 1.62 -9.04
N GLU A 37 8.69 1.38 -9.94
CA GLU A 37 8.96 0.91 -11.29
C GLU A 37 8.12 1.66 -12.30
N VAL A 38 8.66 1.81 -13.51
CA VAL A 38 7.93 2.35 -14.65
C VAL A 38 7.75 1.23 -15.66
N VAL A 39 6.51 0.89 -15.96
CA VAL A 39 6.15 -0.15 -16.94
C VAL A 39 5.13 0.45 -17.91
N ASP A 40 5.42 0.41 -19.20
CA ASP A 40 4.57 0.97 -20.26
C ASP A 40 4.13 2.43 -19.98
N ASP A 41 5.11 3.27 -19.60
CA ASP A 41 4.92 4.68 -19.22
C ASP A 41 4.01 4.92 -18.00
N ARG A 42 3.70 3.87 -17.22
CA ARG A 42 2.94 3.94 -15.97
C ARG A 42 3.83 3.70 -14.77
N SER A 43 3.65 4.54 -13.76
CA SER A 43 4.39 4.47 -12.51
C SER A 43 3.68 3.53 -11.52
N TYR A 44 4.39 2.50 -11.08
CA TYR A 44 3.93 1.55 -10.08
C TYR A 44 4.77 1.65 -8.80
N MET A 45 4.10 1.67 -7.66
CA MET A 45 4.74 1.47 -6.35
C MET A 45 4.42 0.06 -5.85
N LEU A 46 5.46 -0.75 -5.68
CA LEU A 46 5.35 -2.06 -5.04
C LEU A 46 5.67 -1.91 -3.55
N ARG A 47 4.69 -2.16 -2.69
CA ARG A 47 4.90 -2.25 -1.25
C ARG A 47 5.39 -3.65 -0.88
N TRP A 48 6.62 -3.71 -0.40
CA TRP A 48 7.27 -4.93 0.07
C TRP A 48 6.93 -5.23 1.52
N GLY A 49 6.61 -6.50 1.79
CA GLY A 49 6.60 -7.09 3.13
C GLY A 49 7.19 -8.50 3.10
N SER A 50 8.27 -8.75 3.85
CA SER A 50 8.78 -10.10 4.11
C SER A 50 8.38 -10.58 5.49
N PHE A 51 8.06 -11.86 5.57
CA PHE A 51 7.65 -12.52 6.80
C PHE A 51 8.43 -13.82 6.99
N VAL A 52 8.86 -14.07 8.22
CA VAL A 52 9.63 -15.27 8.58
C VAL A 52 8.63 -16.41 8.85
N THR A 53 8.67 -17.49 8.08
CA THR A 53 7.83 -18.67 8.33
C THR A 53 8.68 -19.91 8.62
N ASP A 54 8.09 -20.88 9.31
CA ASP A 54 8.74 -22.17 9.62
C ASP A 54 9.20 -22.94 8.37
N LYS A 55 8.60 -22.67 7.21
CA LYS A 55 8.92 -23.34 5.93
C LYS A 55 9.84 -22.51 5.02
N GLY A 56 10.37 -21.40 5.54
CA GLY A 56 11.20 -20.46 4.81
C GLY A 56 10.56 -19.07 4.70
N PRO A 57 11.31 -18.08 4.24
CA PRO A 57 10.82 -16.71 4.13
C PRO A 57 9.71 -16.58 3.09
N SER A 58 8.68 -15.80 3.42
CA SER A 58 7.61 -15.42 2.50
C SER A 58 7.74 -13.94 2.17
N ILE A 59 7.70 -13.60 0.88
CA ILE A 59 7.73 -12.21 0.40
C ILE A 59 6.39 -11.91 -0.25
N THR A 60 5.75 -10.82 0.19
CA THR A 60 4.50 -10.31 -0.37
C THR A 60 4.76 -8.93 -0.96
N LEU A 61 4.27 -8.72 -2.19
CA LEU A 61 4.31 -7.44 -2.88
C LEU A 61 2.88 -6.98 -3.15
N ARG A 62 2.55 -5.78 -2.70
CA ARG A 62 1.30 -5.11 -3.09
C ARG A 62 1.60 -4.05 -4.13
N ILE A 63 1.06 -4.23 -5.32
CA ILE A 63 1.22 -3.28 -6.44
C ILE A 63 0.19 -2.17 -6.28
N LEU A 64 0.64 -0.92 -6.42
CA LEU A 64 -0.18 0.28 -6.41
C LEU A 64 0.13 1.07 -7.69
N ASP A 65 -0.89 1.30 -8.50
CA ASP A 65 -0.81 2.17 -9.68
C ASP A 65 -0.82 3.63 -9.20
N MET A 66 0.28 4.34 -9.43
CA MET A 66 0.44 5.73 -8.99
C MET A 66 -0.25 6.73 -9.93
N ASP A 67 -0.55 6.30 -11.17
CA ASP A 67 -1.22 7.10 -12.19
C ASP A 67 -2.72 6.80 -12.26
N ALA A 68 -3.22 5.94 -11.36
CA ALA A 68 -4.63 5.64 -11.24
C ALA A 68 -5.44 6.92 -10.97
N LYS A 69 -6.24 7.31 -11.96
CA LYS A 69 -7.21 8.39 -11.81
C LYS A 69 -8.29 7.94 -10.83
N VAL A 70 -8.21 8.43 -9.59
CA VAL A 70 -9.29 8.28 -8.63
C VAL A 70 -10.36 9.30 -9.00
N GLU A 71 -11.49 8.82 -9.53
CA GLU A 71 -12.65 9.68 -9.71
C GLU A 71 -13.05 10.24 -8.33
N PRO A 72 -13.24 11.56 -8.19
CA PRO A 72 -13.65 12.14 -6.93
C PRO A 72 -15.04 11.63 -6.59
N VAL A 73 -15.11 10.70 -5.63
CA VAL A 73 -16.38 10.14 -5.17
C VAL A 73 -16.99 11.08 -4.15
N ASP A 74 -18.26 11.45 -4.35
CA ASP A 74 -18.98 12.25 -3.37
C ASP A 74 -19.24 11.43 -2.09
N MET A 75 -19.13 12.07 -0.94
CA MET A 75 -19.40 11.42 0.35
C MET A 75 -20.84 10.89 0.41
N GLY A 76 -21.80 11.56 -0.24
CA GLY A 76 -23.16 11.03 -0.38
C GLY A 76 -23.20 9.69 -1.12
N THR A 77 -22.42 9.56 -2.20
CA THR A 77 -22.34 8.31 -2.99
C THR A 77 -21.59 7.17 -2.27
N LEU A 78 -20.78 7.49 -1.27
CA LEU A 78 -20.14 6.51 -0.37
C LEU A 78 -21.06 6.06 0.79
N GLY A 79 -22.32 6.51 0.80
CA GLY A 79 -23.31 6.16 1.82
C GLY A 79 -23.23 6.99 3.11
N PHE A 80 -22.51 8.11 3.11
CA PHE A 80 -22.51 9.01 4.27
C PHE A 80 -23.85 9.75 4.37
N LEU A 81 -24.40 9.80 5.58
CA LEU A 81 -25.58 10.60 5.86
C LEU A 81 -25.28 12.10 5.63
N PRO A 82 -26.27 12.90 5.17
CA PRO A 82 -26.09 14.34 4.96
C PRO A 82 -25.60 15.09 6.22
N SER A 83 -26.00 14.63 7.41
CA SER A 83 -25.54 15.19 8.69
C SER A 83 -24.05 14.91 8.98
N HIS A 84 -23.49 13.82 8.44
CA HIS A 84 -22.05 13.52 8.53
C HIS A 84 -21.25 14.38 7.56
N VAL A 85 -21.76 14.55 6.34
CA VAL A 85 -21.14 15.42 5.32
C VAL A 85 -21.06 16.86 5.82
N ALA A 86 -22.14 17.38 6.41
CA ALA A 86 -22.17 18.74 6.97
C ALA A 86 -21.18 18.93 8.14
N LYS A 87 -21.01 17.91 9.01
CA LYS A 87 -20.01 17.94 10.08
C LYS A 87 -18.59 17.93 9.51
N PHE A 88 -18.34 17.10 8.50
CA PHE A 88 -17.04 17.00 7.86
C PHE A 88 -16.64 18.31 7.17
N GLN A 89 -17.56 18.92 6.42
CA GLN A 89 -17.37 20.22 5.78
C GLN A 89 -17.09 21.32 6.81
N ARG A 90 -17.80 21.33 7.95
CA ARG A 90 -17.56 22.27 9.05
C ARG A 90 -16.17 22.10 9.66
N CYS A 91 -15.70 20.86 9.85
CA CYS A 91 -14.34 20.60 10.34
C CYS A 91 -13.28 21.06 9.33
N LEU A 92 -13.48 20.84 8.03
CA LEU A 92 -12.55 21.28 6.99
C LEU A 92 -12.45 22.82 6.85
N GLN A 93 -13.54 23.53 7.17
CA GLN A 93 -13.56 25.01 7.17
C GLN A 93 -12.84 25.62 8.38
N ASN A 94 -12.73 24.87 9.48
CA ASN A 94 -11.98 25.27 10.67
C ASN A 94 -10.52 24.83 10.51
N ARG A 95 -9.64 25.74 10.08
CA ARG A 95 -8.21 25.49 9.81
C ARG A 95 -7.41 24.90 11.00
N ASP A 96 -7.96 24.91 12.20
CA ASP A 96 -7.32 24.42 13.42
C ASP A 96 -7.67 22.96 13.76
N GLN A 97 -8.53 22.30 12.97
CA GLN A 97 -9.03 20.95 13.30
C GLN A 97 -8.55 19.90 12.30
N CYS A 98 -7.70 18.99 12.76
CA CYS A 98 -7.23 17.85 11.97
C CYS A 98 -8.32 16.78 11.88
N ALA A 99 -8.84 16.54 10.67
CA ALA A 99 -9.75 15.44 10.41
C ALA A 99 -8.95 14.13 10.27
N VAL A 100 -9.11 13.20 11.21
CA VAL A 100 -8.50 11.86 11.14
C VAL A 100 -9.54 10.90 10.56
N ASN A 101 -9.33 10.49 9.31
CA ASN A 101 -10.05 9.35 8.76
C ASN A 101 -9.33 8.06 9.22
N ARG A 102 -10.05 7.15 9.88
CA ARG A 102 -9.52 5.86 10.32
C ARG A 102 -10.09 4.76 9.41
N PRO A 103 -9.43 4.42 8.29
CA PRO A 103 -9.88 3.33 7.46
C PRO A 103 -9.71 2.00 8.19
N VAL A 104 -10.69 1.11 8.04
CA VAL A 104 -10.57 -0.32 8.38
C VAL A 104 -9.95 -1.02 7.17
N ALA A 105 -9.04 -1.97 7.41
CA ALA A 105 -8.37 -2.69 6.33
C ALA A 105 -9.38 -3.60 5.60
N GLY A 106 -9.72 -3.29 4.34
CA GLY A 106 -10.38 -4.25 3.44
C GLY A 106 -11.57 -3.77 2.61
N ASP A 107 -12.07 -2.54 2.75
CA ASP A 107 -13.31 -2.13 2.07
C ASP A 107 -13.09 -1.62 0.63
N ALA A 108 -12.46 -2.45 -0.22
CA ALA A 108 -12.62 -2.35 -1.66
C ALA A 108 -13.54 -3.50 -2.10
N GLN A 109 -14.84 -3.36 -1.85
CA GLN A 109 -15.83 -4.29 -2.39
C GLN A 109 -15.87 -4.13 -3.90
N GLY A 110 -15.48 -5.18 -4.60
CA GLY A 110 -15.77 -5.35 -6.02
C GLY A 110 -17.28 -5.32 -6.22
N HIS A 111 -17.72 -4.47 -7.14
CA HIS A 111 -19.05 -4.52 -7.70
C HIS A 111 -18.88 -5.15 -9.09
N ASP A 112 -19.02 -6.47 -9.17
CA ASP A 112 -19.29 -7.16 -10.42
C ASP A 112 -20.71 -6.76 -10.89
N HIS A 113 -20.84 -6.55 -12.20
CA HIS A 113 -22.08 -6.27 -12.91
C HIS A 113 -22.99 -7.50 -13.01
#